data_AF-A0A8H6Q6A0-F1
#
_entry.id   AF-A0A8H6Q6A0-F1
#
_cell.length_a   1.000
_cell.length_b   1.000
_cell.length_c   1.000
_cell.angle_alpha   90.00
_cell.angle_beta   90.00
_cell.angle_gamma   90.00
#
_symmetry.space_group_name_H-M   'P 1'
#
loop_
_entity.id
_entity.type
_entity.pdbx_description
1 polymer ?
#
loop_
_entity_poly.entity_id
_entity_poly.type
_entity_poly.pdbx_seq_one_letter_code
_entity_poly.pdbx_strand_id
1 'polypeptide(L)'
;MNRTHCSPEPKEEQSTVIADLIKAESVKQISKEDIWAEGVMLSVVAMCATLFYLSRNAHAYTILANEIRGTYDNADAIRMGPRLRSCRYLRACIDEALRMYPPVGGVLLREVGSGGAAVDGNVLHEGCIVSPGIYSIHHNPDYFPRPHEYKPERWLSGSELNPKNEREASRAAFIPFSTGPRACVGVSLFYWEISVTLARLMFLFDFKAAEGPDGELGAGSAFSGFGRTDPNEFQLYDRIGSLKWGPVLQFRPRQMAV
;
A
#
# COMPACT_ATOMS: atom_id res chain seq x y z
N MET A 1 -60.92 -18.14 1.26
CA MET A 1 -59.47 -18.45 1.18
C MET A 1 -58.76 -17.26 0.56
N ASN A 2 -58.45 -16.24 1.37
CA ASN A 2 -57.67 -15.08 0.93
C ASN A 2 -56.24 -15.28 1.42
N ARG A 3 -55.31 -15.60 0.51
CA ARG A 3 -53.87 -15.55 0.79
C ARG A 3 -53.49 -14.08 0.84
N THR A 4 -53.21 -13.58 2.04
CA THR A 4 -52.55 -12.30 2.25
C THR A 4 -51.15 -12.36 1.63
N HIS A 5 -50.87 -11.46 0.68
CA HIS A 5 -49.53 -11.19 0.23
C HIS A 5 -48.73 -10.65 1.42
N CYS A 6 -47.80 -11.46 1.91
CA CYS A 6 -46.77 -11.03 2.84
C CYS A 6 -45.78 -10.19 2.02
N SER A 7 -45.77 -8.88 2.25
CA SER A 7 -44.73 -7.97 1.78
C SER A 7 -43.38 -8.52 2.26
N PRO A 8 -42.33 -8.58 1.42
CA PRO A 8 -41.02 -8.99 1.89
C PRO A 8 -40.56 -8.00 2.96
N GLU A 9 -40.25 -8.51 4.16
CA GLU A 9 -39.58 -7.73 5.19
C GLU A 9 -38.32 -7.08 4.60
N PRO A 10 -38.03 -5.81 4.93
CA PRO A 10 -36.80 -5.17 4.48
C PRO A 10 -35.63 -6.00 4.98
N LYS A 11 -34.82 -6.52 4.04
CA LYS A 11 -33.56 -7.20 4.35
C LYS A 11 -32.78 -6.31 5.29
N GLU A 12 -32.45 -6.85 6.46
CA GLU A 12 -31.56 -6.26 7.45
C GLU A 12 -30.36 -5.62 6.71
N GLU A 13 -30.29 -4.29 6.74
CA GLU A 13 -29.29 -3.54 6.02
C GLU A 13 -27.93 -3.92 6.63
N GLN A 14 -27.15 -4.74 5.91
CA GLN A 14 -25.84 -5.17 6.38
C GLN A 14 -25.00 -3.93 6.67
N SER A 15 -24.85 -3.61 7.96
CA SER A 15 -24.02 -2.50 8.38
C SER A 15 -22.57 -2.83 8.03
N THR A 16 -21.91 -1.92 7.34
CA THR A 16 -20.47 -2.04 7.13
C THR A 16 -19.77 -1.58 8.41
N VAL A 17 -18.57 -2.11 8.68
CA VAL A 17 -17.74 -1.65 9.81
C VAL A 17 -17.58 -0.12 9.81
N ILE A 18 -17.53 0.51 8.63
CA ILE A 18 -17.49 1.96 8.48
C ILE A 18 -18.80 2.61 8.96
N ALA A 19 -19.95 2.06 8.56
CA ALA A 19 -21.25 2.54 9.01
C ALA A 19 -21.43 2.40 10.53
N ASP A 20 -20.91 1.31 11.13
CA ASP A 20 -20.97 1.09 12.57
C ASP A 20 -20.00 1.99 13.34
N LEU A 21 -18.81 2.26 12.80
CA LEU A 21 -17.86 3.22 13.37
C LEU A 21 -18.42 4.65 13.38
N ILE A 22 -19.17 5.04 12.35
CA ILE A 22 -19.85 6.35 12.31
C ILE A 22 -20.98 6.43 13.34
N LYS A 23 -21.66 5.30 13.60
CA LYS A 23 -22.80 5.22 14.54
C LYS A 23 -22.39 5.00 16.00
N ALA A 24 -21.14 4.66 16.29
CA ALA A 24 -20.68 4.36 17.64
C ALA A 24 -20.69 5.63 18.53
N GLU A 25 -21.54 5.64 19.56
CA GLU A 25 -21.69 6.76 20.51
C GLU A 25 -20.57 6.81 21.59
N SER A 26 -19.82 5.72 21.78
CA SER A 26 -18.87 5.53 22.89
C SER A 26 -17.41 5.91 22.58
N VAL A 27 -17.09 6.19 21.32
CA VAL A 27 -15.79 6.69 20.87
C VAL A 27 -16.03 8.07 20.28
N LYS A 28 -15.12 9.03 20.47
CA LYS A 28 -15.18 10.36 19.83
C LYS A 28 -15.62 10.17 18.37
N GLN A 29 -16.81 10.65 18.02
CA GLN A 29 -17.41 10.41 16.71
C GLN A 29 -16.38 10.78 15.63
N ILE A 30 -15.91 9.78 14.90
CA ILE A 30 -15.01 9.98 13.78
C ILE A 30 -15.87 10.59 12.67
N SER A 31 -15.54 11.80 12.25
CA SER A 31 -16.29 12.45 11.19
C SER A 31 -16.09 11.72 9.85
N LYS A 32 -17.01 11.93 8.90
CA LYS A 32 -16.80 11.40 7.55
C LYS A 32 -15.53 12.01 6.96
N GLU A 33 -15.31 13.28 7.22
CA GLU A 33 -14.17 14.06 6.77
C GLU A 33 -12.84 13.46 7.26
N ASP A 34 -12.77 13.00 8.51
CA ASP A 34 -11.59 12.31 9.06
C ASP A 34 -11.33 10.98 8.33
N ILE A 35 -12.38 10.21 8.06
CA ILE A 35 -12.27 8.94 7.31
C ILE A 35 -11.80 9.18 5.88
N TRP A 36 -12.36 10.20 5.22
CA TRP A 36 -12.00 10.59 3.85
C TRP A 36 -10.56 11.08 3.77
N ALA A 37 -10.12 11.93 4.70
CA ALA A 37 -8.78 12.49 4.73
C ALA A 37 -7.71 11.40 4.89
N GLU A 38 -7.89 10.51 5.87
CA GLU A 38 -6.94 9.42 6.14
C GLU A 38 -6.94 8.36 5.03
N GLY A 39 -8.13 8.01 4.51
CA GLY A 39 -8.26 7.01 3.46
C GLY A 39 -7.61 7.42 2.13
N VAL A 40 -7.97 8.61 1.62
CA VAL A 40 -7.54 9.06 0.29
C VAL A 40 -6.05 9.40 0.27
N MET A 41 -5.53 10.03 1.33
CA MET A 41 -4.14 10.48 1.35
C MET A 41 -3.16 9.30 1.26
N LEU A 42 -3.40 8.23 2.00
CA LEU A 42 -2.53 7.05 2.03
C LEU A 42 -2.63 6.24 0.74
N SER A 43 -3.83 6.14 0.15
CA SER A 43 -4.03 5.48 -1.15
C SER A 43 -3.22 6.17 -2.26
N VAL A 44 -3.30 7.50 -2.34
CA VAL A 44 -2.56 8.30 -3.33
C VAL A 44 -1.05 8.13 -3.16
N VAL A 45 -0.55 8.12 -1.93
CA VAL A 45 0.88 7.92 -1.65
C VAL A 45 1.36 6.57 -2.17
N ALA A 46 0.62 5.49 -1.90
CA ALA A 46 0.98 4.16 -2.39
C ALA A 46 0.90 4.06 -3.92
N MET A 47 -0.07 4.73 -4.56
CA MET A 47 -0.13 4.81 -6.02
C MET A 47 1.09 5.54 -6.59
N CYS A 48 1.47 6.69 -6.03
CA CYS A 48 2.65 7.44 -6.44
C CYS A 48 3.93 6.58 -6.32
N ALA A 49 4.12 5.90 -5.19
CA ALA A 49 5.27 5.02 -4.99
C ALA A 49 5.26 3.86 -6.01
N THR A 50 4.11 3.21 -6.21
CA THR A 50 4.00 2.10 -7.17
C THR A 50 4.34 2.55 -8.59
N LEU A 51 3.81 3.70 -9.02
CA LEU A 51 4.09 4.25 -10.34
C LEU A 51 5.55 4.73 -10.48
N PHE A 52 6.13 5.33 -9.43
CA PHE A 52 7.55 5.70 -9.40
C PHE A 52 8.43 4.49 -9.69
N TYR A 53 8.24 3.40 -8.94
CA TYR A 53 9.06 2.20 -9.08
C TYR A 53 8.83 1.46 -10.40
N LEU A 54 7.58 1.36 -10.87
CA LEU A 54 7.28 0.78 -12.17
C LEU A 54 7.88 1.58 -13.32
N SER A 55 7.88 2.92 -13.24
CA SER A 55 8.47 3.77 -14.28
C SER A 55 9.98 3.59 -14.45
N ARG A 56 10.65 3.08 -13.41
CA ARG A 56 12.10 2.83 -13.34
C ARG A 56 12.46 1.35 -13.43
N ASN A 57 11.47 0.46 -13.44
CA ASN A 57 11.67 -0.97 -13.54
C ASN A 57 10.87 -1.53 -14.73
N ALA A 58 11.50 -1.50 -15.90
CA ALA A 58 10.91 -1.98 -17.15
C ALA A 58 10.48 -3.46 -17.06
N HIS A 59 11.23 -4.30 -16.35
CA HIS A 59 10.90 -5.70 -16.17
C HIS A 59 9.55 -5.88 -15.44
N ALA A 60 9.43 -5.27 -14.26
CA ALA A 60 8.20 -5.32 -13.48
C ALA A 60 7.02 -4.66 -14.21
N TYR A 61 7.27 -3.53 -14.90
CA TYR A 61 6.25 -2.87 -15.73
C TYR A 61 5.72 -3.82 -16.82
N THR A 62 6.60 -4.49 -17.57
CA THR A 62 6.19 -5.38 -18.66
C THR A 62 5.38 -6.57 -18.13
N ILE A 63 5.81 -7.19 -17.02
CA ILE A 63 5.06 -8.31 -16.42
C ILE A 63 3.67 -7.84 -15.98
N LEU A 64 3.59 -6.72 -15.25
CA LEU A 64 2.31 -6.19 -14.79
C LEU A 64 1.39 -5.80 -15.96
N ALA A 65 1.93 -5.10 -16.96
CA ALA A 65 1.19 -4.72 -18.15
C ALA A 65 0.61 -5.95 -18.86
N ASN A 66 1.42 -6.99 -19.03
CA ASN A 66 1.00 -8.24 -19.66
C ASN A 66 -0.06 -8.98 -18.81
N GLU A 67 0.10 -9.03 -17.49
CA GLU A 67 -0.89 -9.63 -16.59
C GLU A 67 -2.26 -8.94 -16.76
N ILE A 68 -2.30 -7.62 -16.64
CA ILE A 68 -3.55 -6.86 -16.72
C ILE A 68 -4.17 -6.93 -18.12
N ARG A 69 -3.37 -6.72 -19.17
CA ARG A 69 -3.85 -6.67 -20.55
C ARG A 69 -4.21 -8.06 -21.09
N GLY A 70 -3.60 -9.12 -20.57
CA GLY A 70 -4.00 -10.51 -20.87
C GLY A 70 -5.19 -10.98 -20.03
N THR A 71 -5.46 -10.32 -18.90
CA THR A 71 -6.58 -10.68 -18.03
C THR A 71 -7.89 -10.05 -18.48
N TYR A 72 -7.89 -8.87 -19.13
CA TYR A 72 -9.12 -8.12 -19.45
C TYR A 72 -9.19 -7.74 -20.94
N ASP A 73 -10.41 -7.68 -21.47
CA ASP A 73 -10.65 -7.29 -22.87
C ASP A 73 -11.05 -5.81 -23.02
N ASN A 74 -11.61 -5.22 -21.96
CA ASN A 74 -12.00 -3.81 -21.91
C ASN A 74 -11.85 -3.24 -20.49
N ALA A 75 -11.70 -1.92 -20.41
CA ALA A 75 -11.47 -1.23 -19.14
C ALA A 75 -12.66 -1.32 -18.18
N ASP A 76 -13.89 -1.41 -18.69
CA ASP A 76 -15.10 -1.45 -17.86
C ASP A 76 -15.34 -2.80 -17.19
N ALA A 77 -14.68 -3.86 -17.68
CA ALA A 77 -14.62 -5.16 -17.02
C ALA A 77 -13.69 -5.17 -15.80
N ILE A 78 -12.82 -4.15 -15.64
CA ILE A 78 -11.94 -4.00 -14.49
C ILE A 78 -12.75 -3.48 -13.31
N ARG A 79 -13.17 -4.40 -12.44
CA ARG A 79 -13.98 -4.15 -11.25
C ARG A 79 -13.50 -5.02 -10.10
N MET A 80 -13.93 -4.66 -8.90
CA MET A 80 -13.74 -5.49 -7.72
C MET A 80 -14.33 -6.89 -7.92
N GLY A 81 -13.52 -7.92 -7.69
CA GLY A 81 -13.98 -9.30 -7.80
C GLY A 81 -12.86 -10.33 -7.89
N PRO A 82 -13.20 -11.62 -8.05
CA PRO A 82 -12.24 -12.71 -8.16
C PRO A 82 -11.18 -12.51 -9.26
N ARG A 83 -11.56 -11.95 -10.42
CA ARG A 83 -10.67 -11.72 -11.57
C ARG A 83 -9.57 -10.69 -11.26
N LEU A 84 -9.90 -9.61 -10.54
CA LEU A 84 -8.88 -8.65 -10.11
C LEU A 84 -7.99 -9.25 -9.02
N ARG A 85 -8.57 -10.02 -8.10
CA ARG A 85 -7.82 -10.74 -7.05
C ARG A 85 -6.90 -11.82 -7.61
N SER A 86 -7.13 -12.33 -8.81
CA SER A 86 -6.22 -13.27 -9.47
C SER A 86 -5.01 -12.60 -10.13
N CYS A 87 -5.00 -11.27 -10.27
CA CYS A 87 -3.84 -10.51 -10.72
C CYS A 87 -2.81 -10.44 -9.57
N ARG A 88 -2.05 -11.52 -9.40
CA ARG A 88 -1.12 -11.68 -8.27
C ARG A 88 0.08 -10.76 -8.41
N TYR A 89 0.50 -10.48 -9.64
CA TYR A 89 1.63 -9.58 -9.90
C TYR A 89 1.26 -8.13 -9.58
N LEU A 90 0.03 -7.70 -9.89
CA LEU A 90 -0.49 -6.40 -9.44
C LEU A 90 -0.40 -6.26 -7.91
N ARG A 91 -0.87 -7.27 -7.18
CA ARG A 91 -0.78 -7.26 -5.71
C ARG A 91 0.67 -7.19 -5.24
N ALA A 92 1.56 -7.96 -5.87
CA ALA A 92 2.98 -7.96 -5.57
C ALA A 92 3.65 -6.61 -5.81
N CYS A 93 3.29 -5.89 -6.88
CA CYS A 93 3.81 -4.55 -7.17
C CYS A 93 3.39 -3.53 -6.10
N ILE A 94 2.14 -3.60 -5.64
CA ILE A 94 1.61 -2.73 -4.58
C ILE A 94 2.31 -3.04 -3.26
N ASP A 95 2.42 -4.31 -2.89
CA ASP A 95 3.05 -4.73 -1.64
C ASP A 95 4.54 -4.37 -1.60
N GLU A 96 5.26 -4.52 -2.71
CA GLU A 96 6.66 -4.09 -2.77
C GLU A 96 6.83 -2.57 -2.70
N ALA A 97 5.92 -1.82 -3.32
CA ALA A 97 5.94 -0.37 -3.24
C ALA A 97 5.68 0.11 -1.80
N LEU A 98 4.74 -0.53 -1.09
CA LEU A 98 4.47 -0.27 0.33
C LEU A 98 5.64 -0.65 1.24
N ARG A 99 6.41 -1.68 0.89
CA ARG A 99 7.61 -2.08 1.64
C ARG A 99 8.70 -1.02 1.50
N MET A 100 8.99 -0.61 0.26
CA MET A 100 10.04 0.38 0.00
C MET A 100 9.63 1.80 0.40
N TYR A 101 8.34 2.11 0.30
CA TYR A 101 7.77 3.40 0.68
C TYR A 101 6.56 3.16 1.60
N PRO A 102 6.78 2.87 2.89
CA PRO A 102 5.69 2.78 3.85
C PRO A 102 5.12 4.20 4.09
N PRO A 103 3.83 4.46 3.81
CA PRO A 103 3.25 5.80 3.98
C PRO A 103 3.41 6.37 5.40
N VAL A 104 3.40 5.48 6.40
CA VAL A 104 3.72 5.77 7.80
C VAL A 104 4.96 4.97 8.19
N GLY A 105 6.14 5.58 8.04
CA GLY A 105 7.44 4.90 8.21
C GLY A 105 7.95 4.78 9.65
N GLY A 106 7.58 5.69 10.55
CA GLY A 106 8.11 5.69 11.93
C GLY A 106 7.23 6.33 13.01
N VAL A 107 6.08 6.91 12.66
CA VAL A 107 5.24 7.69 13.59
C VAL A 107 4.03 6.89 14.07
N LEU A 108 4.26 5.83 14.84
CA LEU A 108 3.22 5.04 15.53
C LEU A 108 3.49 4.98 17.03
N LEU A 109 3.56 6.16 17.64
CA LEU A 109 3.92 6.35 19.03
C LEU A 109 2.96 5.62 19.98
N ARG A 110 3.52 5.00 21.01
CA ARG A 110 2.83 4.39 22.15
C ARG A 110 3.54 4.83 23.42
N GLU A 111 2.76 5.13 24.44
CA GLU A 111 3.29 5.34 25.78
C GLU A 111 3.22 4.01 26.55
N VAL A 112 4.32 3.66 27.21
CA VAL A 112 4.40 2.47 28.05
C VAL A 112 3.55 2.70 29.29
N GLY A 113 2.57 1.82 29.51
CA GLY A 113 1.65 1.91 30.65
C GLY A 113 2.29 1.62 32.00
N SER A 114 1.47 1.71 33.04
CA SER A 114 1.95 1.57 34.41
C SER A 114 2.55 0.19 34.70
N GLY A 115 3.66 0.19 35.43
CA GLY A 115 4.44 -1.02 35.72
C GLY A 115 5.50 -1.37 34.68
N GLY A 116 5.63 -0.59 33.60
CA GLY A 116 6.63 -0.81 32.56
C GLY A 116 6.32 -2.00 31.63
N ALA A 117 7.25 -2.31 30.74
CA ALA A 117 7.17 -3.45 29.84
C ALA A 117 8.55 -4.07 29.59
N ALA A 118 8.61 -5.33 29.19
CA ALA A 118 9.84 -5.97 28.72
C ALA A 118 9.64 -6.44 27.28
N VAL A 119 10.52 -6.00 26.37
CA VAL A 119 10.48 -6.35 24.94
C VAL A 119 11.86 -6.83 24.52
N ASP A 120 11.96 -8.07 24.06
CA ASP A 120 13.21 -8.70 23.63
C ASP A 120 14.34 -8.57 24.67
N GLY A 121 14.00 -8.80 25.93
CA GLY A 121 14.94 -8.67 27.07
C GLY A 121 15.24 -7.23 27.51
N ASN A 122 14.74 -6.21 26.79
CA ASN A 122 14.93 -4.80 27.15
C ASN A 122 13.79 -4.30 28.04
N VAL A 123 14.13 -3.66 29.15
CA VAL A 123 13.15 -3.05 30.08
C VAL A 123 12.78 -1.65 29.60
N LEU A 124 11.49 -1.43 29.43
CA LEU A 124 10.88 -0.15 29.09
C LEU A 124 10.15 0.38 30.33
N HIS A 125 10.50 1.59 30.75
CA HIS A 125 9.89 2.21 31.92
C HIS A 125 8.52 2.81 31.59
N GLU A 126 7.66 2.92 32.61
CA GLU A 126 6.40 3.65 32.52
C GLU A 126 6.64 5.09 31.99
N GLY A 127 5.78 5.55 31.10
CA GLY A 127 5.89 6.86 30.45
C GLY A 127 6.88 6.93 29.29
N CYS A 128 7.65 5.86 28.99
CA CYS A 128 8.48 5.83 27.79
C CYS A 128 7.62 5.86 26.52
N ILE A 129 8.01 6.69 25.56
CA ILE A 129 7.42 6.71 24.21
C ILE A 129 8.19 5.75 23.30
N VAL A 130 7.49 4.79 22.73
CA VAL A 130 8.04 3.80 21.80
C VAL A 130 7.30 3.86 20.46
N SER A 131 8.00 3.53 19.38
CA SER A 131 7.42 3.42 18.04
C SER A 131 8.12 2.32 17.26
N PRO A 132 7.40 1.52 16.45
CA PRO A 132 8.04 0.66 15.47
C PRO A 132 8.66 1.50 14.35
N GLY A 133 9.94 1.29 14.07
CA GLY A 133 10.59 1.81 12.87
C GLY A 133 10.19 0.99 11.63
N ILE A 134 8.97 1.16 11.12
CA ILE A 134 8.44 0.39 9.98
C ILE A 134 9.39 0.48 8.78
N TYR A 135 9.86 1.67 8.41
CA TYR A 135 10.83 1.83 7.32
C TYR A 135 12.09 1.00 7.56
N SER A 136 12.66 1.05 8.77
CA SER A 136 13.85 0.27 9.13
C SER A 136 13.59 -1.24 9.09
N ILE A 137 12.44 -1.71 9.57
CA ILE A 137 12.06 -3.13 9.52
C ILE A 137 11.92 -3.58 8.06
N HIS A 138 11.26 -2.76 7.22
CA HIS A 138 11.02 -3.05 5.81
C HIS A 138 12.29 -2.99 4.96
N HIS A 139 13.34 -2.31 5.43
CA HIS A 139 14.66 -2.23 4.79
C HIS A 139 15.73 -3.09 5.48
N ASN A 140 15.35 -3.91 6.46
CA ASN A 140 16.31 -4.79 7.11
C ASN A 140 16.64 -5.99 6.18
N PRO A 141 17.92 -6.19 5.78
CA PRO A 141 18.31 -7.28 4.90
C PRO A 141 18.08 -8.68 5.49
N ASP A 142 17.99 -8.80 6.82
CA ASP A 142 17.69 -10.07 7.51
C ASP A 142 16.25 -10.55 7.23
N TYR A 143 15.33 -9.62 6.94
CA TYR A 143 13.95 -9.92 6.58
C TYR A 143 13.69 -9.78 5.09
N PHE A 144 14.39 -8.87 4.41
CA PHE A 144 14.20 -8.54 3.01
C PHE A 144 15.54 -8.51 2.26
N PRO A 145 16.00 -9.64 1.69
CA PRO A 145 17.21 -9.66 0.88
C PRO A 145 17.14 -8.65 -0.27
N ARG A 146 18.22 -7.90 -0.48
CA ARG A 146 18.27 -6.74 -1.40
C ARG A 146 17.16 -5.71 -1.09
N PRO A 147 17.17 -5.12 0.13
CA PRO A 147 16.04 -4.34 0.64
C PRO A 147 15.78 -3.05 -0.14
N HIS A 148 16.78 -2.49 -0.82
CA HIS A 148 16.65 -1.26 -1.61
C HIS A 148 16.31 -1.52 -3.10
N GLU A 149 16.18 -2.78 -3.53
CA GLU A 149 15.78 -3.10 -4.90
C GLU A 149 14.28 -3.37 -4.99
N TYR A 150 13.59 -2.70 -5.92
CA TYR A 150 12.17 -2.95 -6.20
C TYR A 150 11.98 -4.28 -6.91
N LYS A 151 11.57 -5.33 -6.17
CA LYS A 151 11.36 -6.69 -6.68
C LYS A 151 10.02 -7.28 -6.27
N PRO A 152 8.93 -6.99 -7.01
CA PRO A 152 7.61 -7.58 -6.76
C PRO A 152 7.64 -9.12 -6.67
N GLU A 153 8.55 -9.76 -7.40
CA GLU A 153 8.72 -11.21 -7.42
C GLU A 153 8.93 -11.81 -6.02
N ARG A 154 9.41 -11.04 -5.02
CA ARG A 154 9.54 -11.54 -3.64
C ARG A 154 8.22 -12.01 -3.05
N TRP A 155 7.08 -11.48 -3.50
CA TRP A 155 5.77 -11.82 -2.95
C TRP A 155 5.18 -13.09 -3.59
N LEU A 156 5.79 -13.57 -4.67
CA LEU A 156 5.30 -14.71 -5.44
C LEU A 156 5.82 -16.05 -4.89
N SER A 157 5.07 -17.11 -5.14
CA SER A 157 5.49 -18.48 -4.82
C SER A 157 6.67 -18.91 -5.70
N GLY A 158 7.67 -19.56 -5.11
CA GLY A 158 8.84 -20.06 -5.85
C GLY A 158 9.92 -19.03 -6.14
N SER A 159 9.78 -17.81 -5.62
CA SER A 159 10.81 -16.76 -5.74
C SER A 159 12.05 -17.10 -4.91
N GLU A 160 13.23 -16.97 -5.52
CA GLU A 160 14.53 -17.12 -4.84
C GLU A 160 14.76 -16.06 -3.76
N LEU A 161 14.06 -14.91 -3.85
CA LEU A 161 14.08 -13.83 -2.87
C LEU A 161 13.16 -14.06 -1.67
N ASN A 162 12.44 -15.17 -1.69
CA ASN A 162 11.52 -15.58 -0.66
C ASN A 162 11.52 -17.11 -0.53
N PRO A 163 12.67 -17.70 -0.12
CA PRO A 163 12.77 -19.13 0.10
C PRO A 163 11.82 -19.53 1.23
N LYS A 164 11.27 -20.75 1.16
CA LYS A 164 10.11 -21.16 1.98
C LYS A 164 10.35 -21.02 3.50
N ASN A 165 11.60 -21.19 3.94
CA ASN A 165 12.05 -21.09 5.32
C ASN A 165 12.08 -19.64 5.86
N GLU A 166 12.26 -18.64 5.01
CA GLU A 166 12.37 -17.22 5.40
C GLU A 166 11.06 -16.45 5.15
N ARG A 167 10.14 -17.06 4.38
CA ARG A 167 8.85 -16.48 3.99
C ARG A 167 7.99 -16.01 5.15
N GLU A 168 7.99 -16.75 6.25
CA GLU A 168 7.20 -16.42 7.43
C GLU A 168 7.77 -15.19 8.14
N ALA A 169 9.11 -15.10 8.25
CA ALA A 169 9.78 -13.94 8.83
C ALA A 169 9.56 -12.68 7.99
N SER A 170 9.74 -12.74 6.67
CA SER A 170 9.47 -11.59 5.79
C SER A 170 8.00 -11.14 5.85
N ARG A 171 7.05 -12.08 5.94
CA ARG A 171 5.63 -11.78 6.08
C ARG A 171 5.29 -11.15 7.42
N ALA A 172 5.89 -11.62 8.51
CA ALA A 172 5.73 -11.05 9.84
C ALA A 172 6.34 -9.64 9.94
N ALA A 173 7.46 -9.40 9.24
CA ALA A 173 8.11 -8.09 9.17
C ALA A 173 7.37 -7.10 8.26
N PHE A 174 6.54 -7.57 7.32
CA PHE A 174 5.77 -6.72 6.42
C PHE A 174 4.49 -6.18 7.08
N ILE A 175 4.66 -5.05 7.79
CA ILE A 175 3.60 -4.38 8.57
C ILE A 175 3.18 -2.99 8.05
N PRO A 176 2.90 -2.78 6.74
CA PRO A 176 2.57 -1.45 6.19
C PRO A 176 1.27 -0.85 6.77
N PHE A 177 0.42 -1.68 7.38
CA PHE A 177 -0.84 -1.29 8.01
C PHE A 177 -0.82 -1.45 9.53
N SER A 178 0.37 -1.59 10.12
CA SER A 178 0.56 -1.98 11.53
C SER A 178 -0.07 -3.35 11.85
N THR A 179 0.02 -3.77 13.10
CA THR A 179 -0.52 -5.04 13.61
C THR A 179 -1.14 -4.86 14.99
N GLY A 180 -1.98 -5.81 15.40
CA GLY A 180 -2.63 -5.80 16.72
C GLY A 180 -3.83 -4.85 16.81
N PRO A 181 -4.23 -4.41 18.01
CA PRO A 181 -5.48 -3.67 18.25
C PRO A 181 -5.57 -2.30 17.56
N ARG A 182 -4.44 -1.78 17.07
CA ARG A 182 -4.34 -0.50 16.36
C ARG A 182 -3.94 -0.67 14.89
N ALA A 183 -4.07 -1.90 14.36
CA ALA A 183 -3.92 -2.15 12.93
C ALA A 183 -4.96 -1.34 12.15
N CYS A 184 -4.61 -0.93 10.92
CA CYS A 184 -5.52 -0.21 10.06
C CYS A 184 -6.80 -1.02 9.81
N VAL A 185 -7.96 -0.39 9.98
CA VAL A 185 -9.27 -1.01 9.68
C VAL A 185 -9.61 -0.92 8.18
N GLY A 186 -8.95 -0.02 7.45
CA GLY A 186 -9.18 0.30 6.05
C GLY A 186 -8.44 -0.57 5.03
N VAL A 187 -7.74 -1.63 5.45
CA VAL A 187 -6.87 -2.44 4.58
C VAL A 187 -7.60 -2.96 3.35
N SER A 188 -8.82 -3.47 3.51
CA SER A 188 -9.63 -3.96 2.39
C SER A 188 -9.94 -2.84 1.40
N LEU A 189 -10.41 -1.69 1.88
CA LEU A 189 -10.75 -0.54 1.04
C LEU A 189 -9.53 0.00 0.29
N PHE A 190 -8.39 0.11 0.97
CA PHE A 190 -7.11 0.53 0.38
C PHE A 190 -6.73 -0.35 -0.81
N TYR A 191 -6.70 -1.68 -0.62
CA TYR A 191 -6.32 -2.58 -1.69
C TYR A 191 -7.33 -2.57 -2.83
N TRP A 192 -8.61 -2.33 -2.55
CA TRP A 192 -9.64 -2.22 -3.58
C TRP A 192 -9.42 -1.01 -4.46
N GLU A 193 -9.29 0.17 -3.84
CA GLU A 193 -9.11 1.45 -4.53
C GLU A 193 -7.87 1.43 -5.42
N ILE A 194 -6.72 1.01 -4.87
CA ILE A 194 -5.45 1.02 -5.61
C ILE A 194 -5.43 -0.05 -6.68
N SER A 195 -5.93 -1.26 -6.41
CA SER A 195 -5.90 -2.33 -7.41
C SER A 195 -6.74 -1.97 -8.63
N VAL A 196 -7.96 -1.43 -8.42
CA VAL A 196 -8.80 -1.01 -9.54
C VAL A 196 -8.14 0.12 -10.32
N THR A 197 -7.61 1.12 -9.61
CA THR A 197 -7.04 2.31 -10.25
C THR A 197 -5.79 1.97 -11.04
N LEU A 198 -4.83 1.25 -10.45
CA LEU A 198 -3.62 0.82 -11.15
C LEU A 198 -3.93 -0.15 -12.29
N ALA A 199 -4.85 -1.09 -12.12
CA ALA A 199 -5.25 -1.98 -13.23
C ALA A 199 -5.83 -1.20 -14.40
N ARG A 200 -6.74 -0.23 -14.16
CA ARG A 200 -7.27 0.62 -15.22
C ARG A 200 -6.19 1.47 -15.88
N LEU A 201 -5.26 2.04 -15.11
CA LEU A 201 -4.12 2.79 -15.64
C LEU A 201 -3.24 1.92 -16.56
N MET A 202 -2.84 0.72 -16.08
CA MET A 202 -2.04 -0.23 -16.85
C MET A 202 -2.75 -0.72 -18.11
N PHE A 203 -4.08 -0.84 -18.07
CA PHE A 203 -4.89 -1.25 -19.20
C PHE A 203 -4.99 -0.16 -20.27
N LEU A 204 -5.30 1.08 -19.86
CA LEU A 204 -5.62 2.20 -20.75
C LEU A 204 -4.40 2.95 -21.27
N PHE A 205 -3.30 2.97 -20.51
CA PHE A 205 -2.15 3.82 -20.81
C PHE A 205 -0.85 3.02 -20.81
N ASP A 206 0.12 3.53 -21.56
CA ASP A 206 1.53 3.32 -21.25
C ASP A 206 2.06 4.55 -20.52
N PHE A 207 3.01 4.38 -19.59
CA PHE A 207 3.66 5.50 -18.93
C PHE A 207 5.16 5.29 -18.75
N LYS A 208 5.89 6.40 -18.65
CA LYS A 208 7.31 6.46 -18.31
C LYS A 208 7.58 7.68 -17.41
N ALA A 209 8.75 7.72 -16.77
CA ALA A 209 9.22 8.94 -16.12
C ALA A 209 9.28 10.10 -17.14
N ALA A 210 8.95 11.31 -16.70
CA ALA A 210 9.07 12.50 -17.55
C ALA A 210 10.53 12.72 -18.01
N GLU A 211 10.70 13.46 -19.10
CA GLU A 211 12.03 13.78 -19.63
C GLU A 211 12.65 14.96 -18.86
N GLY A 212 13.97 14.94 -18.71
CA GLY A 212 14.70 16.02 -18.03
C GLY A 212 14.53 16.02 -16.50
N PRO A 213 14.76 17.17 -15.83
CA PRO A 213 14.75 17.27 -14.37
C PRO A 213 13.46 16.81 -13.70
N ASP A 214 12.32 16.94 -14.39
CA ASP A 214 11.02 16.54 -13.87
C ASP A 214 10.91 15.02 -13.66
N GLY A 215 11.60 14.23 -14.50
CA GLY A 215 11.67 12.79 -14.36
C GLY A 215 12.35 12.33 -13.08
N GLU A 216 13.29 13.14 -12.57
CA GLU A 216 14.07 12.88 -11.37
C GLU A 216 13.41 13.40 -10.08
N LEU A 217 12.29 14.14 -10.19
CA LEU A 217 11.57 14.64 -9.02
C LEU A 217 11.10 13.48 -8.12
N GLY A 218 11.52 13.54 -6.86
CA GLY A 218 11.20 12.55 -5.83
C GLY A 218 12.22 11.43 -5.68
N ALA A 219 13.18 11.32 -6.59
CA ALA A 219 14.31 10.41 -6.46
C ALA A 219 15.38 10.95 -5.51
N GLY A 220 16.24 10.07 -5.00
CA GLY A 220 17.44 10.48 -4.29
C GLY A 220 18.44 11.18 -5.22
N SER A 221 19.29 12.02 -4.64
CA SER A 221 20.33 12.73 -5.40
C SER A 221 21.57 12.95 -4.53
N ALA A 222 22.73 13.17 -5.16
CA ALA A 222 23.97 13.50 -4.46
C ALA A 222 23.85 14.74 -3.56
N PHE A 223 22.89 15.63 -3.83
CA PHE A 223 22.64 16.85 -3.07
C PHE A 223 21.55 16.70 -2.00
N SER A 224 20.88 15.54 -1.92
CA SER A 224 19.74 15.32 -1.03
C SER A 224 20.15 15.06 0.43
N GLY A 225 21.44 14.97 0.73
CA GLY A 225 21.97 14.74 2.08
C GLY A 225 22.13 13.26 2.44
N PHE A 226 22.57 12.99 3.67
CA PHE A 226 22.89 11.65 4.15
C PHE A 226 21.68 10.70 4.08
N GLY A 227 21.88 9.50 3.52
CA GLY A 227 20.85 8.47 3.39
C GLY A 227 19.80 8.72 2.30
N ARG A 228 19.99 9.74 1.44
CA ARG A 228 19.00 10.16 0.43
C ARG A 228 19.58 10.24 -0.98
N THR A 229 20.67 9.53 -1.21
CA THR A 229 21.49 9.66 -2.42
C THR A 229 21.12 8.68 -3.52
N ASP A 230 20.26 7.69 -3.25
CA ASP A 230 19.88 6.66 -4.22
C ASP A 230 18.81 7.18 -5.21
N PRO A 231 19.14 7.36 -6.51
CA PRO A 231 18.18 7.82 -7.51
C PRO A 231 17.07 6.81 -7.81
N ASN A 232 17.22 5.56 -7.36
CA ASN A 232 16.21 4.52 -7.53
C ASN A 232 15.24 4.42 -6.35
N GLU A 233 15.47 5.19 -5.29
CA GLU A 233 14.62 5.21 -4.11
C GLU A 233 13.68 6.42 -4.12
N PHE A 234 12.38 6.17 -3.92
CA PHE A 234 11.41 7.24 -3.76
C PHE A 234 11.54 7.85 -2.37
N GLN A 235 11.82 9.15 -2.31
CA GLN A 235 12.30 9.80 -1.11
C GLN A 235 11.18 10.12 -0.11
N LEU A 236 11.30 9.59 1.11
CA LEU A 236 10.37 9.78 2.24
C LEU A 236 10.79 10.97 3.11
N TYR A 237 9.87 11.83 3.53
CA TYR A 237 10.14 12.86 4.54
C TYR A 237 9.18 12.73 5.72
N ASP A 238 9.74 12.71 6.93
CA ASP A 238 9.00 12.42 8.16
C ASP A 238 8.11 13.60 8.59
N ARG A 239 6.79 13.37 8.54
CA ARG A 239 5.71 14.14 9.17
C ARG A 239 4.69 13.10 9.68
N ILE A 240 3.55 13.52 10.26
CA ILE A 240 2.49 12.58 10.70
C ILE A 240 2.12 11.57 9.59
N GLY A 241 2.32 11.93 8.31
CA GLY A 241 2.55 11.01 7.20
C GLY A 241 3.73 11.44 6.32
N SER A 242 3.97 10.77 5.20
CA SER A 242 5.11 11.08 4.32
C SER A 242 4.84 12.23 3.33
N LEU A 243 5.73 13.23 3.25
CA LEU A 243 5.72 14.22 2.16
C LEU A 243 6.37 13.66 0.90
N LYS A 244 5.82 13.99 -0.26
CA LYS A 244 6.29 13.54 -1.58
C LYS A 244 6.38 14.70 -2.57
N TRP A 245 7.41 14.67 -3.39
CA TRP A 245 7.58 15.52 -4.57
C TRP A 245 7.67 14.58 -5.78
N GLY A 246 6.87 14.78 -6.81
CA GLY A 246 6.74 13.78 -7.89
C GLY A 246 6.10 12.45 -7.43
N PRO A 247 6.19 11.36 -8.22
CA PRO A 247 6.81 11.30 -9.55
C PRO A 247 6.06 12.15 -10.58
N VAL A 248 6.77 12.73 -11.54
CA VAL A 248 6.16 13.29 -12.76
C VAL A 248 6.27 12.26 -13.87
N LEU A 249 5.11 11.85 -14.40
CA LEU A 249 5.01 10.76 -15.37
C LEU A 249 4.37 11.24 -16.65
N GLN A 250 4.88 10.77 -17.78
CA GLN A 250 4.28 10.98 -19.09
C GLN A 250 3.39 9.78 -19.43
N PHE A 251 2.10 10.03 -19.66
CA PHE A 251 1.15 9.02 -20.09
C PHE A 251 0.87 9.11 -21.59
N ARG A 252 0.78 7.96 -22.24
CA ARG A 252 0.33 7.82 -23.63
C ARG A 252 -0.91 6.92 -23.65
N PRO A 253 -2.07 7.41 -24.12
CA PRO A 253 -3.24 6.56 -24.33
C PRO A 253 -2.87 5.40 -25.25
N ARG A 254 -3.30 4.19 -24.91
CA ARG A 254 -3.13 3.05 -25.81
C ARG A 254 -4.18 3.11 -26.91
N GLN A 255 -3.74 2.96 -28.15
CA GLN A 255 -4.67 2.62 -29.22
C GLN A 255 -5.17 1.20 -28.95
N MET A 256 -6.44 1.09 -28.55
CA MET A 256 -7.11 -0.20 -28.49
C MET A 256 -7.30 -0.67 -29.93
N ALA A 257 -6.83 -1.89 -30.25
CA ALA A 257 -7.17 -2.49 -31.53
C ALA A 257 -8.70 -2.60 -31.60
N VAL A 258 -9.29 -1.93 -32.59
CA VAL A 258 -10.73 -1.98 -32.88
C VAL A 258 -11.09 -3.37 -33.39
#